data_AF-A0AAD8M975-F1
#
_entry.id   AF-A0AAD8M975-F1
#
_cell.length_a   1.000
_cell.length_b   1.000
_cell.length_c   1.000
_cell.angle_alpha   90.00
_cell.angle_beta   90.00
_cell.angle_gamma   90.00
#
_symmetry.space_group_name_H-M   'P 1'
#
loop_
_entity.id
_entity.type
_entity.pdbx_description
1 polymer ?
#
loop_
_entity_poly.entity_id
_entity_poly.type
_entity_poly.pdbx_seq_one_letter_code
_entity_poly.pdbx_strand_id
1 'polypeptide(L)'
;MEMGMESIQHVERHHKHVPATHQCTSSVSKHIRAPVDIVWSLVRRFDQPQKYKPFVSRCIVQGELKIGSVREVNVKSGLPATTSTERLELLDDTEHILGVKIVGGDHRLKNYSSVITVHPEVIDGRAGTLVTESFLVDVPDGNTKDETCYFVTALINCNLKSLVEVFKIFKSLWRAWWESVFHDFRCFVQELIRYSPGRKGNGEWRLLEWMRVRGDSEYVDSPHVLRQVYE
;
A
#
# COMPACT_ATOMS: atom_id res chain seq x y z
N MET A 1 -22.63 4.35 2.17
CA MET A 1 -22.95 4.39 0.73
C MET A 1 -22.19 5.51 0.03
N GLU A 2 -22.10 6.71 0.61
CA GLU A 2 -21.34 7.83 0.04
C GLU A 2 -19.86 7.53 -0.24
N MET A 3 -19.09 6.97 0.72
CA MET A 3 -17.67 6.62 0.49
C MET A 3 -17.45 5.59 -0.65
N GLY A 4 -18.46 4.75 -0.93
CA GLY A 4 -18.41 3.80 -2.04
C GLY A 4 -18.66 4.44 -3.41
N MET A 5 -19.38 5.57 -3.46
CA MET A 5 -19.66 6.29 -4.71
C MET A 5 -18.49 7.22 -5.10
N GLU A 6 -17.81 7.82 -4.13
CA GLU A 6 -16.61 8.66 -4.38
C GLU A 6 -15.45 7.85 -4.96
N SER A 7 -15.18 6.67 -4.41
CA SER A 7 -14.14 5.77 -4.94
C SER A 7 -14.42 5.31 -6.37
N ILE A 8 -15.69 5.04 -6.71
CA ILE A 8 -16.10 4.71 -8.09
C ILE A 8 -15.84 5.90 -9.03
N GLN A 9 -16.23 7.12 -8.66
CA GLN A 9 -16.00 8.31 -9.49
C GLN A 9 -14.51 8.60 -9.68
N HIS A 10 -13.68 8.43 -8.64
CA HIS A 10 -12.22 8.57 -8.79
C HIS A 10 -11.63 7.53 -9.72
N VAL A 11 -12.06 6.28 -9.59
CA VAL A 11 -11.60 5.21 -10.48
C VAL A 11 -11.95 5.53 -11.92
N GLU A 12 -13.15 6.04 -12.18
CA GLU A 12 -13.55 6.47 -13.52
C GLU A 12 -12.70 7.62 -14.07
N ARG A 13 -12.33 8.60 -13.24
CA ARG A 13 -11.53 9.77 -13.68
C ARG A 13 -10.09 9.42 -14.01
N HIS A 14 -9.45 8.54 -13.24
CA HIS A 14 -8.01 8.27 -13.34
C HIS A 14 -7.65 6.98 -14.06
N HIS A 15 -8.59 6.05 -14.22
CA HIS A 15 -8.34 4.74 -14.84
C HIS A 15 -9.10 4.52 -16.16
N LYS A 16 -9.86 5.50 -16.66
CA LYS A 16 -10.41 5.47 -18.03
C LYS A 16 -9.35 5.96 -19.03
N HIS A 17 -8.68 5.00 -19.66
CA HIS A 17 -7.75 5.25 -20.77
C HIS A 17 -8.45 5.05 -22.11
N VAL A 18 -8.17 5.92 -23.09
CA VAL A 18 -8.59 5.72 -24.49
C VAL A 18 -7.36 5.29 -25.28
N PRO A 19 -7.12 3.97 -25.45
CA PRO A 19 -5.91 3.48 -26.10
C PRO A 19 -5.94 3.76 -27.61
N ALA A 20 -4.78 4.11 -28.18
CA ALA A 20 -4.61 4.13 -29.63
C ALA A 20 -4.71 2.72 -30.24
N THR A 21 -4.78 2.64 -31.57
CA THR A 21 -4.86 1.36 -32.32
C THR A 21 -3.70 0.41 -32.02
N HIS A 22 -2.50 0.92 -31.73
CA HIS A 22 -1.30 0.14 -31.40
C HIS A 22 -1.07 -0.02 -29.89
N GLN A 23 -2.01 0.40 -29.04
CA GLN A 23 -1.88 0.36 -27.59
C GLN A 23 -2.89 -0.60 -26.95
N CYS A 24 -2.58 -1.01 -25.72
CA CYS A 24 -3.52 -1.69 -24.84
C CYS A 24 -3.49 -1.07 -23.43
N THR A 25 -4.58 -1.31 -22.69
CA THR A 25 -4.81 -0.80 -21.34
C THR A 25 -5.62 -1.83 -20.55
N SER A 26 -5.42 -1.85 -19.24
CA SER A 26 -6.25 -2.58 -18.28
C SER A 26 -6.13 -1.94 -16.90
N SER A 27 -6.96 -2.40 -15.97
CA SER A 27 -6.92 -2.00 -14.56
C SER A 27 -7.02 -3.22 -13.65
N VAL A 28 -6.37 -3.14 -12.50
CA VAL A 28 -6.38 -4.18 -11.47
C VAL A 28 -6.67 -3.52 -10.14
N SER A 29 -7.64 -4.07 -9.40
CA SER A 29 -7.99 -3.60 -8.07
C SER A 29 -7.78 -4.68 -7.00
N LYS A 30 -7.40 -4.25 -5.79
CA LYS A 30 -7.30 -5.11 -4.59
C LYS A 30 -7.83 -4.38 -3.36
N HIS A 31 -8.52 -5.14 -2.51
CA HIS A 31 -8.96 -4.69 -1.20
C HIS A 31 -7.91 -5.03 -0.15
N ILE A 32 -7.60 -4.08 0.73
CA ILE A 32 -6.65 -4.23 1.83
C ILE A 32 -7.35 -3.88 3.14
N ARG A 33 -7.27 -4.77 4.13
CA ARG A 33 -7.82 -4.56 5.47
C ARG A 33 -6.88 -3.71 6.34
N ALA A 34 -6.62 -2.49 5.90
CA ALA A 34 -5.82 -1.47 6.59
C ALA A 34 -6.31 -0.05 6.22
N PRO A 35 -6.10 0.95 7.09
CA PRO A 35 -6.36 2.37 6.78
C PRO A 35 -5.63 2.89 5.55
N VAL A 36 -6.29 3.81 4.84
CA VAL A 36 -5.80 4.43 3.60
C VAL A 36 -4.44 5.09 3.78
N ASP A 37 -4.23 5.84 4.87
CA ASP A 37 -2.98 6.57 5.12
C ASP A 37 -1.78 5.63 5.27
N ILE A 38 -1.99 4.48 5.92
CA ILE A 38 -0.94 3.49 6.12
C ILE A 38 -0.62 2.79 4.80
N VAL A 39 -1.64 2.43 4.00
CA VAL A 39 -1.43 1.87 2.67
C VAL A 39 -0.73 2.87 1.76
N TRP A 40 -1.17 4.13 1.77
CA TRP A 40 -0.59 5.20 0.98
C TRP A 40 0.87 5.47 1.35
N SER A 41 1.21 5.45 2.65
CA SER A 41 2.59 5.63 3.13
C SER A 41 3.59 4.65 2.50
N LEU A 42 3.10 3.47 2.08
CA LEU A 42 3.88 2.45 1.39
C LEU A 42 3.84 2.62 -0.13
N VAL A 43 2.64 2.83 -0.70
CA VAL A 43 2.43 2.96 -2.15
C VAL A 43 3.16 4.18 -2.73
N ARG A 44 3.14 5.31 -2.03
CA ARG A 44 3.74 6.58 -2.46
C ARG A 44 5.27 6.57 -2.58
N ARG A 45 5.94 5.52 -2.06
CA ARG A 45 7.41 5.42 -2.04
C ARG A 45 7.97 5.10 -3.42
N PHE A 46 8.03 6.13 -4.27
CA PHE A 46 8.66 6.04 -5.59
C PHE A 46 10.13 5.62 -5.50
N ASP A 47 10.84 5.93 -4.42
CA ASP A 47 12.22 5.53 -4.17
C ASP A 47 12.39 4.08 -3.66
N GLN A 48 11.33 3.47 -3.11
CA GLN A 48 11.39 2.15 -2.48
C GLN A 48 10.32 1.17 -2.99
N PRO A 49 10.19 0.96 -4.32
CA PRO A 49 9.19 0.04 -4.89
C PRO A 49 9.36 -1.40 -4.39
N GLN A 50 10.57 -1.83 -4.05
CA GLN A 50 10.87 -3.19 -3.55
C GLN A 50 10.11 -3.56 -2.28
N LYS A 51 9.57 -2.59 -1.55
CA LYS A 51 8.75 -2.86 -0.36
C LYS A 51 7.48 -3.65 -0.67
N TYR A 52 6.95 -3.55 -1.89
CA TYR A 52 5.80 -4.35 -2.31
C TYR A 52 5.86 -4.87 -3.75
N LYS A 53 6.78 -4.41 -4.59
CA LYS A 53 6.98 -4.95 -5.95
C LYS A 53 7.98 -6.12 -5.90
N PRO A 54 7.53 -7.38 -5.96
CA PRO A 54 8.35 -8.54 -5.57
C PRO A 54 9.50 -8.85 -6.53
N PHE A 55 9.44 -8.32 -7.75
CA PHE A 55 10.46 -8.54 -8.77
C PHE A 55 11.57 -7.50 -8.76
N VAL A 56 11.44 -6.44 -7.96
CA VAL A 56 12.49 -5.43 -7.81
C VAL A 56 13.56 -5.95 -6.86
N SER A 57 14.82 -5.92 -7.30
CA SER A 57 15.98 -6.24 -6.49
C SER A 57 16.63 -4.99 -5.91
N ARG A 58 16.65 -3.90 -6.68
CA ARG A 58 17.24 -2.62 -6.28
C ARG A 58 16.49 -1.47 -6.93
N CYS A 59 16.44 -0.34 -6.24
CA CYS A 59 15.96 0.94 -6.78
C CYS A 59 16.96 2.03 -6.40
N ILE A 60 17.31 2.88 -7.38
CA ILE A 60 18.24 4.00 -7.21
C ILE A 60 17.51 5.26 -7.68
N VAL A 61 17.47 6.28 -6.82
CA VAL A 61 16.96 7.62 -7.14
C VAL A 61 18.07 8.61 -6.87
N GLN A 62 18.25 9.59 -7.75
CA GLN A 62 19.21 10.67 -7.55
C GLN A 62 18.50 11.95 -7.09
N GLY A 63 19.04 12.58 -6.05
CA GLY A 63 18.54 13.84 -5.52
C GLY A 63 17.23 13.71 -4.73
N GLU A 64 16.60 14.86 -4.49
CA GLU A 64 15.32 14.94 -3.78
C GLU A 64 14.16 14.46 -4.64
N LEU A 65 13.22 13.75 -4.02
CA LEU A 65 12.05 13.19 -4.68
C LEU A 65 11.01 14.28 -4.96
N LYS A 66 10.82 14.57 -6.23
CA LYS A 66 9.83 15.51 -6.77
C LYS A 66 9.27 15.03 -8.11
N ILE A 67 8.17 15.61 -8.58
CA ILE A 67 7.66 15.33 -9.94
C ILE A 67 8.78 15.54 -10.96
N GLY A 68 8.89 14.62 -11.92
CA GLY A 68 9.97 14.55 -12.89
C GLY A 68 11.21 13.80 -12.43
N SER A 69 11.30 13.39 -11.16
CA SER A 69 12.41 12.55 -10.67
C SER A 69 12.43 11.21 -11.40
N VAL A 70 13.65 10.70 -11.61
CA VAL A 70 13.89 9.44 -12.31
C VAL A 70 14.49 8.44 -11.34
N ARG A 71 14.01 7.19 -11.44
CA ARG A 71 14.58 6.04 -10.74
C ARG A 71 15.11 5.02 -11.74
N GLU A 72 16.20 4.35 -11.35
CA GLU A 72 16.67 3.13 -12.00
C GLU A 72 16.26 1.94 -11.14
N VAL A 73 15.49 1.04 -11.73
CA VAL A 73 14.99 -0.17 -11.09
C VAL A 73 15.73 -1.36 -11.68
N ASN A 74 16.39 -2.14 -10.83
CA ASN A 74 16.93 -3.44 -11.21
C ASN A 74 15.92 -4.49 -10.80
N VAL A 75 15.69 -5.45 -11.69
CA VAL A 75 14.83 -6.59 -11.40
C VAL A 75 15.65 -7.80 -10.93
N LYS A 76 14.98 -8.81 -10.40
CA LYS A 76 15.61 -10.06 -9.96
C LYS A 76 16.08 -10.88 -11.17
N SER A 77 17.16 -11.64 -10.97
CA SER A 77 17.73 -12.54 -11.98
C SER A 77 16.72 -13.59 -12.46
N GLY A 78 16.85 -14.02 -13.72
CA GLY A 78 15.97 -15.03 -14.33
C GLY A 78 14.71 -14.45 -15.00
N LEU A 79 14.56 -13.12 -14.97
CA LEU A 79 13.56 -12.40 -15.77
C LEU A 79 14.16 -11.96 -17.11
N PRO A 80 13.34 -11.78 -18.17
CA PRO A 80 13.83 -11.37 -19.49
C PRO A 80 14.46 -9.97 -19.52
N ALA A 81 14.04 -9.09 -18.62
CA ALA A 81 14.57 -7.75 -18.44
C ALA A 81 15.48 -7.73 -17.22
N THR A 82 16.41 -6.78 -17.17
CA THR A 82 17.32 -6.56 -16.04
C THR A 82 17.13 -5.17 -15.42
N THR A 83 16.74 -4.18 -16.22
CA THR A 83 16.64 -2.78 -15.78
C THR A 83 15.43 -2.04 -16.36
N SER A 84 14.91 -1.09 -15.59
CA SER A 84 13.85 -0.16 -16.00
C SER A 84 14.22 1.24 -15.50
N THR A 85 14.12 2.23 -16.38
CA THR A 85 14.31 3.64 -16.03
C THR A 85 12.95 4.32 -16.02
N GLU A 86 12.51 4.80 -14.86
CA GLU A 86 11.14 5.23 -14.64
C GLU A 86 11.10 6.66 -14.12
N ARG A 87 10.13 7.44 -14.56
CA ARG A 87 9.91 8.83 -14.16
C ARG A 87 8.63 8.95 -13.34
N LEU A 88 8.70 9.74 -12.27
CA LEU A 88 7.56 10.16 -11.48
C LEU A 88 6.78 11.26 -12.23
N GLU A 89 5.57 10.96 -12.69
CA GLU A 89 4.73 11.91 -13.45
C GLU A 89 3.68 12.59 -12.58
N LEU A 90 3.17 11.88 -11.57
CA LEU A 90 2.14 12.37 -10.67
C LEU A 90 2.38 11.84 -9.25
N LEU A 91 2.20 12.70 -8.26
CA LEU A 91 2.21 12.36 -6.84
C LEU A 91 1.29 13.35 -6.13
N ASP A 92 0.11 12.89 -5.77
CA ASP A 92 -0.87 13.65 -5.02
C ASP A 92 -1.11 12.95 -3.67
N ASP A 93 -0.63 13.56 -2.59
CA ASP A 93 -0.78 13.04 -1.24
C ASP A 93 -2.18 13.30 -0.65
N THR A 94 -2.95 14.21 -1.24
CA THR A 94 -4.32 14.52 -0.78
C THR A 94 -5.30 13.51 -1.36
N GLU A 95 -5.18 13.27 -2.67
CA GLU A 95 -6.07 12.36 -3.42
C GLU A 95 -5.49 10.93 -3.52
N HIS A 96 -4.34 10.68 -2.91
CA HIS A 96 -3.62 9.41 -2.90
C HIS A 96 -3.37 8.82 -4.30
N ILE A 97 -2.75 9.60 -5.17
CA ILE A 97 -2.50 9.25 -6.57
C ILE A 97 -1.00 9.23 -6.86
N LEU A 98 -0.53 8.14 -7.46
CA LEU A 98 0.84 8.03 -7.96
C LEU A 98 0.80 7.66 -9.46
N GLY A 99 1.52 8.42 -10.27
CA GLY A 99 1.67 8.18 -11.71
C GLY A 99 3.14 7.99 -12.08
N VAL A 100 3.43 6.93 -12.84
CA VAL A 100 4.79 6.57 -13.25
C VAL A 100 4.82 6.29 -14.74
N LYS A 101 5.87 6.76 -15.42
CA LYS A 101 6.13 6.47 -16.83
C LYS A 101 7.47 5.76 -16.98
N ILE A 102 7.52 4.71 -17.80
CA ILE A 102 8.81 4.14 -18.18
C ILE A 102 9.40 4.96 -19.32
N VAL A 103 10.64 5.41 -19.13
CA VAL A 103 11.38 6.27 -20.05
C VAL A 103 12.63 5.60 -20.62
N GLY A 104 12.99 4.41 -20.14
CA GLY A 104 14.13 3.62 -20.60
C GLY A 104 14.18 2.24 -19.94
N GLY A 105 15.17 1.43 -20.30
CA GLY A 105 15.34 0.05 -19.81
C GLY A 105 15.58 -0.93 -20.94
N ASP A 106 15.74 -2.21 -20.60
CA ASP A 106 16.03 -3.30 -21.55
C ASP A 106 14.80 -4.16 -21.89
N HIS A 107 13.61 -3.73 -21.46
CA HIS A 107 12.34 -4.38 -21.79
C HIS A 107 11.66 -3.76 -23.02
N ARG A 108 10.65 -4.46 -23.56
CA ARG A 108 9.91 -4.03 -24.76
C ARG A 108 8.70 -3.11 -24.49
N LEU A 109 8.43 -2.74 -23.23
CA LEU A 109 7.28 -1.93 -22.80
C LEU A 109 7.43 -0.44 -23.14
N LYS A 110 7.39 -0.08 -24.42
CA LYS A 110 7.48 1.31 -24.88
C LYS A 110 6.24 2.11 -24.47
N ASN A 111 6.47 3.38 -24.13
CA ASN A 111 5.43 4.33 -23.71
C ASN A 111 4.52 3.83 -22.59
N TYR A 112 5.01 2.91 -21.76
CA TYR A 112 4.28 2.47 -20.58
C TYR A 112 4.06 3.65 -19.63
N SER A 113 2.81 3.85 -19.25
CA SER A 113 2.38 4.79 -18.21
C SER A 113 1.43 4.05 -17.28
N SER A 114 1.64 4.15 -15.98
CA SER A 114 0.70 3.66 -14.98
C SER A 114 0.24 4.75 -14.03
N VAL A 115 -0.98 4.56 -13.53
CA VAL A 115 -1.58 5.36 -12.47
C VAL A 115 -2.11 4.39 -11.43
N ILE A 116 -1.73 4.62 -10.17
CA ILE A 116 -2.26 3.92 -9.00
C ILE A 116 -3.00 4.93 -8.13
N THR A 117 -4.21 4.58 -7.70
CA THR A 117 -5.02 5.35 -6.76
C THR A 117 -5.37 4.49 -5.55
N VAL A 118 -5.52 5.13 -4.39
CA VAL A 118 -5.74 4.46 -3.10
C VAL A 118 -6.93 5.13 -2.39
N HIS A 119 -8.02 4.38 -2.21
CA HIS A 119 -9.28 4.93 -1.71
C HIS A 119 -9.68 4.30 -0.38
N PRO A 120 -10.22 5.08 0.58
CA PRO A 120 -10.81 4.51 1.79
C PRO A 120 -12.06 3.69 1.43
N GLU A 121 -12.23 2.57 2.13
CA GLU A 121 -13.45 1.74 2.04
C GLU A 121 -13.81 1.12 3.39
N VAL A 122 -14.98 0.49 3.45
CA VAL A 122 -15.41 -0.29 4.63
C VAL A 122 -15.49 -1.75 4.22
N ILE A 123 -14.67 -2.59 4.86
CA ILE A 123 -14.63 -4.04 4.64
C ILE A 123 -15.07 -4.71 5.94
N ASP A 124 -16.16 -5.49 5.91
CA ASP A 124 -16.66 -6.21 7.08
C ASP A 124 -16.91 -5.29 8.30
N GLY A 125 -17.38 -4.06 8.05
CA GLY A 125 -17.63 -3.04 9.08
C GLY A 125 -16.38 -2.35 9.65
N ARG A 126 -15.20 -2.62 9.08
CA ARG A 126 -13.92 -2.05 9.50
C ARG A 126 -13.33 -1.17 8.39
N ALA A 127 -12.48 -0.22 8.79
CA ALA A 127 -11.73 0.58 7.83
C ALA A 127 -10.84 -0.30 6.94
N GLY A 128 -10.95 -0.11 5.64
CA GLY A 128 -10.17 -0.79 4.62
C GLY A 128 -9.76 0.18 3.53
N THR A 129 -9.09 -0.36 2.52
CA THR A 129 -8.55 0.40 1.40
C THR A 129 -8.70 -0.33 0.09
N LEU A 130 -9.28 0.33 -0.91
CA LEU A 130 -9.31 -0.11 -2.30
C LEU A 130 -8.12 0.50 -3.04
N VAL A 131 -7.20 -0.35 -3.49
CA VAL A 131 -6.09 0.05 -4.35
C VAL A 131 -6.41 -0.33 -5.78
N THR A 132 -6.32 0.62 -6.71
CA THR A 132 -6.50 0.36 -8.15
C THR A 132 -5.29 0.86 -8.92
N GLU A 133 -4.68 0.01 -9.74
CA GLU A 133 -3.61 0.39 -10.67
C GLU A 133 -4.04 0.08 -12.10
N SER A 134 -3.89 1.06 -12.98
CA SER A 134 -4.14 0.93 -14.42
C SER A 134 -2.93 1.31 -15.22
N PHE A 135 -2.85 0.87 -16.47
CA PHE A 135 -1.76 1.23 -17.37
C PHE A 135 -2.23 1.48 -18.78
N LEU A 136 -1.42 2.22 -19.54
CA LEU A 136 -1.45 2.31 -20.99
C LEU A 136 -0.04 1.97 -21.52
N VAL A 137 0.05 1.16 -22.57
CA VAL A 137 1.34 0.74 -23.14
C VAL A 137 1.21 0.44 -24.63
N ASP A 138 2.30 0.64 -25.37
CA ASP A 138 2.39 0.21 -26.77
C ASP A 138 2.51 -1.31 -26.86
N VAL A 139 1.88 -1.90 -27.87
CA VAL A 139 2.03 -3.31 -28.21
C VAL A 139 3.35 -3.49 -28.95
N PRO A 140 4.29 -4.30 -28.44
CA PRO A 140 5.55 -4.56 -29.13
C PRO A 140 5.36 -5.31 -30.45
N ASP A 141 6.23 -5.03 -31.43
CA ASP A 141 6.21 -5.74 -32.72
C ASP A 141 6.30 -7.26 -32.52
N GLY A 142 5.39 -8.01 -33.13
CA GLY A 142 5.32 -9.46 -32.99
C GLY A 142 4.50 -9.96 -31.79
N ASN A 143 3.89 -9.07 -31.02
CA ASN A 143 2.92 -9.43 -29.99
C ASN A 143 1.50 -8.97 -30.34
N THR A 144 0.51 -9.68 -29.81
CA THR A 144 -0.88 -9.22 -29.87
C THR A 144 -1.20 -8.26 -28.71
N LYS A 145 -2.31 -7.53 -28.83
CA LYS A 145 -2.85 -6.70 -27.73
C LYS A 145 -3.12 -7.54 -26.49
N ASP A 146 -3.73 -8.70 -26.66
CA ASP A 146 -4.15 -9.56 -25.55
C ASP A 146 -2.95 -10.14 -24.80
N GLU A 147 -1.91 -10.59 -25.51
CA GLU A 147 -0.67 -11.06 -24.90
C GLU A 147 0.02 -9.97 -24.06
N THR A 148 0.16 -8.78 -24.65
CA THR A 148 0.80 -7.63 -23.98
C THR A 148 -0.02 -7.20 -22.77
N CYS A 149 -1.33 -7.08 -22.94
CA CYS A 149 -2.25 -6.69 -21.88
C CYS A 149 -2.25 -7.70 -20.73
N TYR A 150 -2.29 -9.00 -21.05
CA TYR A 150 -2.22 -10.08 -20.08
C TYR A 150 -0.92 -10.05 -19.28
N PHE A 151 0.22 -9.92 -19.97
CA PHE A 151 1.53 -9.88 -19.33
C PHE A 151 1.64 -8.71 -18.33
N VAL A 152 1.28 -7.50 -18.76
CA VAL A 152 1.37 -6.31 -17.91
C VAL A 152 0.35 -6.37 -16.75
N THR A 153 -0.86 -6.85 -17.02
CA THR A 153 -1.88 -7.08 -15.99
C THR A 153 -1.39 -8.09 -14.95
N ALA A 154 -0.71 -9.15 -15.36
CA ALA A 154 -0.14 -10.15 -14.46
C ALA A 154 0.94 -9.53 -13.55
N LEU A 155 1.83 -8.69 -14.10
CA LEU A 155 2.85 -7.98 -13.30
C LEU A 155 2.22 -7.07 -12.25
N ILE A 156 1.24 -6.25 -12.62
CA ILE A 156 0.52 -5.38 -11.69
C ILE A 156 -0.20 -6.21 -10.63
N ASN A 157 -0.88 -7.29 -11.03
CA ASN A 157 -1.57 -8.17 -10.09
C ASN A 157 -0.60 -8.84 -9.11
N CYS A 158 0.62 -9.19 -9.52
CA CYS A 158 1.67 -9.67 -8.61
C CYS A 158 2.08 -8.59 -7.61
N ASN A 159 2.29 -7.35 -8.05
CA ASN A 159 2.62 -6.22 -7.16
C ASN A 159 1.51 -5.98 -6.13
N LEU A 160 0.25 -5.87 -6.56
CA LEU A 160 -0.86 -5.59 -5.66
C LEU A 160 -1.17 -6.78 -4.74
N LYS A 161 -0.98 -8.03 -5.19
CA LYS A 161 -1.05 -9.20 -4.30
C LYS A 161 0.03 -9.15 -3.21
N SER A 162 1.26 -8.84 -3.58
CA SER A 162 2.35 -8.69 -2.60
C SER A 162 2.07 -7.56 -1.61
N LEU A 163 1.48 -6.45 -2.06
CA LEU A 163 1.02 -5.36 -1.19
C LEU A 163 -0.01 -5.85 -0.16
N VAL A 164 -1.03 -6.60 -0.59
CA VAL A 164 -2.02 -7.22 0.30
C VAL A 164 -1.35 -8.13 1.34
N GLU A 165 -0.38 -8.96 0.91
CA GLU A 165 0.34 -9.86 1.82
C GLU A 165 1.20 -9.12 2.86
N VAL A 166 1.88 -8.03 2.47
CA VAL A 166 2.62 -7.17 3.41
C VAL A 166 1.70 -6.69 4.55
N PHE A 167 0.49 -6.24 4.22
CA PHE A 167 -0.46 -5.76 5.22
C PHE A 167 -1.10 -6.87 6.06
N LYS A 168 -1.26 -8.08 5.50
CA LYS A 168 -1.66 -9.26 6.30
C LYS A 168 -0.59 -9.63 7.32
N ILE A 169 0.67 -9.67 6.92
CA ILE A 169 1.79 -9.98 7.83
C ILE A 169 1.92 -8.89 8.89
N PHE A 170 1.85 -7.61 8.50
CA PHE A 170 1.87 -6.49 9.45
C PHE A 170 0.78 -6.64 10.51
N LYS A 171 -0.44 -6.99 10.10
CA LYS A 171 -1.55 -7.25 11.05
C LYS A 171 -1.24 -8.41 11.99
N SER A 172 -0.67 -9.50 11.50
CA SER A 172 -0.29 -10.66 12.35
C SER A 172 0.83 -10.33 13.32
N LEU A 173 1.88 -9.63 12.87
CA LEU A 173 2.99 -9.19 13.72
C LEU A 173 2.54 -8.17 14.76
N TRP A 174 1.69 -7.21 14.36
CA TRP A 174 1.10 -6.26 15.28
C TRP A 174 0.24 -6.94 16.34
N ARG A 175 -0.57 -7.94 15.95
CA ARG A 175 -1.35 -8.76 16.90
C ARG A 175 -0.46 -9.52 17.85
N ALA A 176 0.57 -10.20 17.36
CA ALA A 176 1.49 -10.96 18.21
C ALA A 176 2.27 -10.04 19.17
N TRP A 177 2.73 -8.88 18.68
CA TRP A 177 3.37 -7.85 19.50
C TRP A 177 2.40 -7.31 20.56
N TRP A 178 1.18 -6.98 20.17
CA TRP A 178 0.14 -6.52 21.09
C TRP A 178 -0.18 -7.58 22.15
N GLU A 179 -0.37 -8.84 21.76
CA GLU A 179 -0.61 -9.93 22.70
C GLU A 179 0.56 -10.12 23.68
N SER A 180 1.82 -10.00 23.22
CA SER A 180 3.00 -10.06 24.09
C SER A 180 3.08 -8.87 25.05
N VAL A 181 2.95 -7.65 24.54
CA VAL A 181 3.03 -6.41 25.34
C VAL A 181 1.86 -6.33 26.32
N PHE A 182 0.67 -6.74 25.91
CA PHE A 182 -0.51 -6.74 26.77
C PHE A 182 -0.49 -7.91 27.77
N HIS A 183 0.15 -9.03 27.44
CA HIS A 183 0.45 -10.09 28.42
C HIS A 183 1.38 -9.55 29.50
N ASP A 184 2.49 -8.92 29.11
CA ASP A 184 3.44 -8.30 30.04
C ASP A 184 2.80 -7.19 30.88
N PHE A 185 1.95 -6.36 30.26
CA PHE A 185 1.19 -5.32 30.96
C PHE A 185 0.16 -5.90 31.93
N ARG A 186 -0.55 -6.98 31.56
CA ARG A 186 -1.45 -7.70 32.48
C ARG A 186 -0.69 -8.32 33.64
N CYS A 187 0.47 -8.92 33.39
CA CYS A 187 1.34 -9.47 34.43
C CYS A 187 1.80 -8.37 35.39
N PHE A 188 2.26 -7.23 34.86
CA PHE A 188 2.66 -6.07 35.65
C PHE A 188 1.51 -5.50 36.49
N VAL A 189 0.30 -5.36 35.94
CA VAL A 189 -0.88 -4.93 36.70
C VAL A 189 -1.26 -5.96 37.78
N GLN A 190 -1.20 -7.26 37.49
CA GLN A 190 -1.44 -8.30 38.49
C GLN A 190 -0.40 -8.32 39.61
N GLU A 191 0.85 -8.02 39.29
CA GLU A 191 1.96 -7.92 40.23
C GLU A 191 1.85 -6.67 41.11
N LEU A 192 1.46 -5.53 40.53
CA LEU A 192 1.11 -4.31 41.28
C LEU A 192 -0.07 -4.52 42.24
N ILE A 193 -1.10 -5.26 41.81
CA ILE A 193 -2.24 -5.64 42.67
C ILE A 193 -1.77 -6.53 43.83
N ARG A 194 -0.80 -7.41 43.63
CA ARG A 194 -0.21 -8.23 44.70
C ARG A 194 0.63 -7.40 45.68
N TYR A 195 1.30 -6.35 45.21
CA TYR A 195 2.21 -5.53 46.03
C TYR A 195 1.52 -4.40 46.82
N SER A 196 0.26 -4.09 46.53
CA SER A 196 -0.50 -3.04 47.22
C SER A 196 -1.83 -3.58 47.80
N PRO A 197 -1.79 -4.33 48.93
CA PRO A 197 -2.98 -4.87 49.56
C PRO A 197 -3.72 -3.75 50.32
N GLY A 198 -4.48 -2.90 49.63
CA GLY A 198 -5.15 -1.79 50.35
C GLY A 198 -6.23 -0.96 49.67
N ARG A 199 -6.39 -0.96 48.34
CA ARG A 199 -7.48 -0.17 47.71
C ARG A 199 -8.16 -0.91 46.57
N LYS A 200 -9.08 -1.81 46.90
CA LYS A 200 -10.10 -2.27 45.95
C LYS A 200 -11.13 -1.15 45.75
N GLY A 201 -10.81 -0.20 44.87
CA GLY A 201 -11.76 0.80 44.38
C GLY A 201 -12.23 0.43 42.97
N ASN A 202 -13.52 0.61 42.69
CA ASN A 202 -14.22 0.26 41.43
C ASN A 202 -13.66 0.89 40.13
N GLY A 203 -12.55 1.63 40.19
CA GLY A 203 -11.89 2.28 39.04
C GLY A 203 -10.93 1.37 38.27
N GLU A 204 -10.25 0.43 38.93
CA GLU A 204 -9.27 -0.46 38.26
C GLU A 204 -9.94 -1.46 37.31
N TRP A 205 -11.11 -1.97 37.68
CA TRP A 205 -11.92 -2.84 36.81
C TRP A 205 -12.45 -2.10 35.58
N ARG A 206 -12.81 -0.81 35.73
CA ARG A 206 -13.22 0.03 34.59
C ARG A 206 -12.08 0.29 33.61
N LEU A 207 -10.83 0.40 34.07
CA LEU A 207 -9.67 0.58 33.19
C LEU A 207 -9.38 -0.68 32.38
N LEU A 208 -9.44 -1.85 33.02
CA LEU A 208 -9.28 -3.15 32.33
C LEU A 208 -10.43 -3.43 31.34
N GLU A 209 -11.67 -3.07 31.69
CA GLU A 209 -12.83 -3.23 30.82
C GLU A 209 -12.84 -2.20 29.68
N TRP A 210 -12.42 -0.96 29.94
CA TRP A 210 -12.20 0.07 28.92
C TRP A 210 -11.11 -0.33 27.93
N MET A 211 -10.01 -0.93 28.41
CA MET A 211 -8.94 -1.45 27.55
C MET A 211 -9.35 -2.73 26.79
N ARG A 212 -10.21 -3.59 27.37
CA ARG A 212 -10.75 -4.77 26.67
C ARG A 212 -11.70 -4.37 25.53
N VAL A 213 -12.63 -3.45 25.80
CA VAL A 213 -13.61 -2.97 24.81
C VAL A 213 -12.95 -2.15 23.70
N ARG A 214 -11.89 -1.37 24.01
CA ARG A 214 -11.13 -0.59 23.01
C ARG A 214 -9.94 -1.33 22.39
N GLY A 215 -9.49 -2.44 22.95
CA GLY A 215 -8.48 -3.31 22.33
C GLY A 215 -9.06 -4.15 21.17
N ASP A 216 -10.36 -4.45 21.22
CA ASP A 216 -11.10 -5.10 20.13
C ASP A 216 -11.63 -4.10 19.08
N SER A 217 -11.80 -2.84 19.47
CA SER A 217 -12.02 -1.72 18.53
C SER A 217 -10.68 -1.37 17.88
N GLU A 218 -10.47 -1.80 16.63
CA GLU A 218 -9.42 -1.22 15.79
C GLU A 218 -9.47 0.32 15.93
N TYR A 219 -8.29 0.96 16.07
CA TYR A 219 -8.04 2.39 16.31
C TYR A 219 -8.01 2.85 17.78
N VAL A 220 -6.82 2.77 18.37
CA VAL A 220 -6.35 3.85 19.25
C VAL A 220 -5.67 4.88 18.36
N ASP A 221 -6.37 5.98 18.09
CA ASP A 221 -5.68 7.23 17.81
C ASP A 221 -5.05 7.77 19.10
N SER A 222 -3.78 8.19 18.96
CA SER A 222 -2.96 9.05 19.84
C SER A 222 -1.97 8.35 20.80
N PRO A 223 -0.76 8.91 21.13
CA PRO A 223 -0.03 10.08 20.57
C PRO A 223 1.39 9.76 20.04
N HIS A 224 1.79 8.48 19.92
CA HIS A 224 3.17 8.11 19.51
C HIS A 224 3.36 7.97 17.99
N VAL A 225 2.28 7.78 17.23
CA VAL A 225 2.32 7.72 15.76
C VAL A 225 2.77 9.06 15.13
N LEU A 226 2.66 10.17 15.86
CA LEU A 226 3.06 11.50 15.39
C LEU A 226 4.55 11.86 15.63
N ARG A 227 5.31 11.09 16.43
CA ARG A 227 6.73 11.42 16.69
C ARG A 227 7.74 10.87 15.67
N GLN A 228 7.44 9.76 15.01
CA GLN A 228 8.40 9.12 14.08
C GLN A 228 8.25 9.56 12.62
N VAL A 229 7.42 10.58 12.35
CA VAL A 229 7.33 11.24 11.03
C VAL A 229 8.15 12.54 11.00
N TYR A 230 8.62 13.05 12.16
CA TYR A 230 9.33 14.35 12.28
C TYR A 230 10.65 14.31 13.08
N GLU A 231 11.23 13.13 13.33
CA GLU A 231 12.62 12.91 13.79
C GLU A 231 13.16 11.62 13.15
#